data_AF-A0A928X3N9-F1
#
_entry.id   AF-A0A928X3N9-F1
#
_cell.length_a   1.000
_cell.length_b   1.000
_cell.length_c   1.000
_cell.angle_alpha   90.00
_cell.angle_beta   90.00
_cell.angle_gamma   90.00
#
_symmetry.space_group_name_H-M   'P 1'
#
loop_
_entity.id
_entity.type
_entity.pdbx_description
1 polymer ?
#
loop_
_entity_poly.entity_id
_entity_poly.type
_entity_poly.pdbx_seq_one_letter_code
_entity_poly.pdbx_strand_id
1 'polypeptide(L)' 'MAELSTTHPIDKSLCQVNQRFKAARLGLQVERRGERLNLRGTLPPRPGSPKLRSYQQRLPLKLPATKAGLKQ' A
#
# COMPACT_ATOMS: atom_id res chain seq x y z
N MET A 1 -2.64 -4.92 -18.83
CA MET A 1 -1.55 -5.65 -18.13
C MET A 1 -0.53 -4.59 -17.71
N ALA A 2 -0.43 -4.24 -16.43
CA ALA A 2 0.48 -3.20 -15.96
C ALA A 2 1.81 -3.85 -15.52
N GLU A 3 2.89 -3.38 -16.13
CA GLU A 3 4.26 -3.85 -15.96
C GLU A 3 4.71 -3.74 -14.50
N LEU A 4 4.95 -4.90 -13.87
CA LEU A 4 5.64 -4.98 -12.60
C LEU A 4 7.12 -4.71 -12.87
N SER A 5 7.52 -3.45 -12.82
CA SER A 5 8.92 -3.04 -12.77
C SER A 5 9.55 -3.60 -11.49
N THR A 6 10.14 -4.78 -11.57
CA THR A 6 10.92 -5.46 -10.53
C THR A 6 12.29 -4.81 -10.28
N THR A 7 12.38 -3.48 -10.42
CA THR A 7 13.65 -2.76 -10.41
C THR A 7 14.07 -2.32 -9.00
N HIS A 8 13.13 -2.18 -8.05
CA HIS A 8 13.47 -1.60 -6.75
C HIS A 8 13.82 -2.69 -5.71
N PRO A 9 14.89 -2.51 -4.91
CA PRO A 9 15.34 -3.51 -3.92
C PRO A 9 14.33 -3.86 -2.82
N ILE A 10 13.19 -3.16 -2.74
CA ILE A 10 12.13 -3.40 -1.75
C ILE A 10 10.95 -4.19 -2.32
N ASP A 11 10.82 -4.32 -3.64
CA ASP A 11 9.60 -4.86 -4.25
C ASP A 11 9.34 -6.32 -3.85
N LYS A 12 10.41 -7.12 -3.72
CA LYS A 12 10.33 -8.48 -3.17
C LYS A 12 9.77 -8.51 -1.74
N SER A 13 10.19 -7.55 -0.91
CA SER A 13 9.73 -7.44 0.48
C SER A 13 8.26 -6.98 0.54
N LEU A 14 7.88 -6.04 -0.31
CA LEU A 14 6.48 -5.60 -0.45
C LEU A 14 5.58 -6.76 -0.87
N CYS A 15 6.01 -7.59 -1.82
CA CYS A 15 5.26 -8.77 -2.24
C CYS A 15 5.02 -9.73 -1.07
N GLN A 16 6.05 -10.02 -0.27
CA GLN A 16 5.93 -10.88 0.91
C GLN A 16 4.97 -10.30 1.95
N VAL A 17 5.04 -9.00 2.23
CA VAL A 17 4.11 -8.34 3.16
C VAL A 17 2.67 -8.40 2.64
N ASN A 18 2.46 -8.12 1.35
CA ASN A 18 1.13 -8.17 0.73
C ASN A 18 0.55 -9.59 0.70
N GLN A 19 1.39 -10.62 0.56
CA GLN A 19 0.98 -12.02 0.71
C GLN A 19 0.47 -12.29 2.14
N ARG A 20 1.16 -11.78 3.16
CA ARG A 20 0.71 -11.89 4.57
C ARG A 20 -0.62 -11.15 4.78
N PHE A 21 -0.78 -9.94 4.22
CA PHE A 21 -2.03 -9.20 4.32
C PHE A 21 -3.19 -9.94 3.66
N LYS A 22 -2.93 -10.59 2.52
CA LYS A 22 -3.91 -11.45 1.84
C LYS A 22 -4.28 -12.68 2.69
N ALA A 23 -3.29 -13.35 3.26
CA ALA A 23 -3.50 -14.50 4.15
C ALA A 23 -4.33 -14.12 5.38
N ALA A 24 -4.08 -12.94 5.95
CA ALA A 24 -4.84 -12.37 7.07
C ALA A 24 -6.19 -11.75 6.65
N ARG A 25 -6.57 -11.78 5.36
CA ARG A 25 -7.81 -11.23 4.81
C ARG A 25 -8.05 -9.74 5.15
N LEU A 26 -6.97 -8.96 5.27
CA LEU A 26 -7.07 -7.55 5.65
C LEU A 26 -7.69 -6.65 4.56
N GLY A 27 -7.67 -7.10 3.29
CA GLY A 27 -8.16 -6.28 2.16
C GLY A 27 -7.28 -5.05 1.86
N LEU A 28 -6.04 -5.05 2.37
CA LEU A 28 -5.07 -3.97 2.25
C LEU A 28 -3.82 -4.44 1.49
N GLN A 29 -3.10 -3.49 0.90
CA GLN A 29 -1.81 -3.69 0.23
C GLN A 29 -0.89 -2.51 0.50
N VAL A 30 0.40 -2.77 0.72
CA VAL A 30 1.45 -1.75 0.74
C VAL A 30 2.02 -1.61 -0.67
N GLU A 31 2.11 -0.37 -1.15
CA GLU A 31 2.69 -0.04 -2.45
C GLU A 31 3.77 1.05 -2.31
N ARG A 32 4.77 0.99 -3.18
CA ARG A 32 5.76 2.06 -3.34
C ARG A 32 5.22 3.09 -4.33
N ARG A 33 5.29 4.37 -3.98
CA ARG A 33 5.05 5.47 -4.92
C ARG A 33 6.21 6.45 -4.83
N GLY A 34 7.08 6.42 -5.84
CA GLY A 34 8.36 7.14 -5.81
C GLY A 34 9.22 6.65 -4.65
N GLU A 35 9.55 7.56 -3.74
CA GLU A 35 10.40 7.31 -2.57
C GLU A 35 9.61 7.00 -1.29
N ARG A 36 8.27 6.95 -1.33
CA ARG A 36 7.44 6.75 -0.12
C ARG A 36 6.54 5.53 -0.21
N LEU A 37 6.24 4.95 0.94
CA LEU A 37 5.28 3.87 1.09
C LEU A 37 3.87 4.41 1.27
N ASN A 38 2.92 3.73 0.64
CA ASN A 38 1.50 4.02 0.75
C ASN A 38 0.75 2.73 1.05
N LEU A 39 -0.33 2.85 1.82
CA LEU A 39 -1.30 1.80 2.03
C LEU A 39 -2.46 1.98 1.05
N ARG A 40 -2.78 0.95 0.30
CA ARG A 40 -3.90 0.91 -0.64
C ARG A 40 -4.94 -0.09 -0.16
N GLY A 41 -6.20 0.29 -0.20
CA GLY A 41 -7.31 -0.58 0.19
C GLY A 41 -8.66 0.08 -0.02
N THR A 42 -9.73 -0.68 0.14
CA THR A 42 -11.09 -0.14 0.16
C THR A 42 -11.39 0.37 1.56
N LEU A 43 -11.44 1.69 1.71
CA LEU A 43 -11.56 2.38 2.99
C LEU A 43 -12.81 3.24 3.02
N PRO A 44 -13.35 3.54 4.22
CA PRO A 44 -14.44 4.49 4.37
C PRO A 44 -14.04 5.86 3.80
N PRO A 45 -15.01 6.65 3.32
CA PRO A 45 -14.73 7.97 2.78
C PRO A 45 -14.02 8.85 3.82
N ARG A 46 -13.13 9.72 3.34
CA ARG A 46 -12.43 10.66 4.22
C ARG A 46 -13.43 11.59 4.90
N PRO A 47 -13.18 12.00 6.16
CA PRO A 47 -13.97 13.06 6.79
C PRO A 47 -14.04 14.30 5.89
N GLY A 48 -15.24 14.82 5.65
CA GLY A 48 -15.47 15.95 4.74
C GLY A 48 -15.52 15.61 3.23
N SER A 49 -15.39 14.33 2.86
CA SER A 49 -15.58 13.91 1.46
C SER A 49 -17.07 13.84 1.12
N PRO A 50 -17.49 14.25 -0.09
CA PRO A 50 -18.87 14.06 -0.55
C PRO A 50 -19.21 12.60 -0.88
N LYS A 51 -18.24 11.69 -0.79
CA LYS A 51 -18.43 10.27 -1.10
C LYS A 51 -19.16 9.56 0.03
N LEU A 52 -20.24 8.87 -0.31
CA LEU A 52 -21.11 8.16 0.65
C LEU A 52 -20.72 6.69 0.87
N ARG A 53 -19.92 6.10 -0.02
CA ARG A 53 -19.56 4.68 -0.01
C ARG A 53 -18.07 4.47 0.10
N SER A 54 -17.66 3.36 0.72
CA SER A 54 -16.27 2.92 0.75
C SER A 54 -15.73 2.78 -0.67
N TYR A 55 -14.50 3.24 -0.88
CA TYR A 55 -13.86 3.19 -2.18
C TYR A 55 -12.37 2.93 -2.03
N GLN A 56 -11.72 2.55 -3.13
CA GLN A 56 -10.29 2.32 -3.11
C GLN A 56 -9.54 3.63 -2.86
N GLN A 57 -8.82 3.67 -1.75
CA GLN A 57 -8.02 4.81 -1.32
C GLN A 57 -6.56 4.43 -1.24
N ARG A 58 -5.72 5.46 -1.31
CA ARG A 58 -4.30 5.42 -1.02
C ARG A 58 -4.01 6.35 0.14
N LEU A 59 -3.40 5.82 1.18
CA LEU A 59 -2.98 6.53 2.38
C LEU A 59 -1.45 6.60 2.41
N PRO A 60 -0.84 7.80 2.38
CA PRO A 60 0.60 7.91 2.55
C PRO A 60 0.96 7.53 3.99
N LEU A 61 1.83 6.53 4.15
CA LEU A 61 2.33 6.11 5.46
C LEU A 61 3.36 7.11 6.01
N LYS A 62 3.80 8.06 5.18
CA LYS A 62 4.92 8.99 5.44
C LYS A 62 6.27 8.29 5.63
N LEU A 63 6.34 6.97 5.47
CA LEU A 63 7.54 6.15 5.55
C LEU A 63 8.30 6.14 4.22
N PRO A 64 9.65 6.12 4.25
CA PRO A 64 10.46 5.98 3.05
C PRO A 64 10.31 4.57 2.46
N ALA A 65 10.48 4.43 1.15
CA ALA A 65 10.43 3.16 0.43
C ALA A 65 11.72 2.33 0.61
N THR A 66 12.18 2.19 1.85
CA THR A 66 13.36 1.42 2.24
C THR A 66 12.96 0.25 3.13
N LYS A 67 13.83 -0.77 3.25
CA LYS A 67 13.56 -1.93 4.13
C LYS A 67 13.32 -1.50 5.59
N ALA A 68 14.02 -0.46 6.05
CA ALA A 68 13.81 0.14 7.37
C ALA A 68 12.42 0.78 7.48
N GLY A 69 11.99 1.53 6.46
CA GLY A 69 10.65 2.13 6.41
C GLY A 69 9.53 1.09 6.37
N LEU A 70 9.75 -0.08 5.75
CA LEU A 70 8.76 -1.16 5.73
C LEU A 70 8.66 -1.95 7.06
N LYS A 71 9.67 -1.85 7.94
CA LYS A 71 9.71 -2.59 9.20
C LYS A 71 8.96 -1.90 10.35
N GLN A 72 8.83 -0.57 10.31
CA GLN A 72 8.11 0.22 11.34
C GLN A 72 6.64 -0.19 11.41
#